data_AF-A0A0F8Y4Q3-F1
#
_entry.id   AF-A0A0F8Y4Q3-F1
#
_cell.length_a   1.000
_cell.length_b   1.000
_cell.length_c   1.000
_cell.angle_alpha   90.00
_cell.angle_beta   90.00
_cell.angle_gamma   90.00
#
_symmetry.space_group_name_H-M   'P 1'
#
loop_
_entity.id
_entity.type
_entity.pdbx_description
1 polymer ?
#
loop_
_entity_poly.entity_id
_entity_poly.type
_entity_poly.pdbx_seq_one_letter_code
_entity_poly.pdbx_strand_id
1 'polypeptide(L)'
;IYAGVHERDIGGSKAKDVKTIRIIAIDVDSIHPVNQAANKQELERCKKEVFLMIDGLALKYGRPNIIMTGNGYQLLWKIRPINVNDDNRLTIENKLKKFITNLQKKYDSDSMKIDQIGDLPRILKVAGTMSVKGTNTKERPFRESHFVEYYNELSENIREELCI
;
A
#
# COMPACT_ATOMS: atom_id res chain seq x y z
N ILE A 1 10.81 9.44 4.04
CA ILE A 1 11.75 8.30 4.10
C ILE A 1 11.01 7.07 3.58
N TYR A 2 11.68 6.20 2.85
CA TYR A 2 11.11 4.98 2.29
C TYR A 2 11.94 3.76 2.70
N ALA A 3 11.30 2.61 2.84
CA ALA A 3 11.94 1.34 3.19
C ALA A 3 11.36 0.19 2.35
N GLY A 4 12.16 -0.85 2.14
CA GLY A 4 11.71 -2.09 1.50
C GLY A 4 10.66 -2.79 2.37
N VAL A 5 9.60 -3.27 1.73
CA VAL A 5 8.48 -3.97 2.40
C VAL A 5 8.80 -5.44 2.67
N HIS A 6 9.62 -6.02 1.79
CA HIS A 6 9.95 -7.43 1.78
C HIS A 6 11.40 -7.65 2.23
N GLU A 7 11.66 -8.83 2.78
CA GLU A 7 12.99 -9.26 3.20
C GLU A 7 13.89 -9.47 1.98
N ARG A 8 15.12 -8.96 2.05
CA ARG A 8 16.09 -8.97 0.94
C ARG A 8 17.48 -9.34 1.41
N ASP A 9 18.31 -9.76 0.46
CA ASP A 9 19.76 -9.82 0.65
C ASP A 9 20.31 -8.44 1.09
N ILE A 10 21.38 -8.45 1.88
CA ILE A 10 22.05 -7.23 2.34
C ILE A 10 22.51 -6.41 1.13
N GLY A 11 22.10 -5.15 1.06
CA GLY A 11 22.39 -4.25 -0.08
C GLY A 11 21.55 -4.52 -1.34
N GLY A 12 20.63 -5.49 -1.29
CA GLY A 12 19.74 -5.85 -2.40
C GLY A 12 18.67 -4.81 -2.69
N SER A 13 18.49 -4.48 -3.96
CA SER A 13 17.52 -3.48 -4.44
C SER A 13 16.64 -3.97 -5.58
N LYS A 14 16.88 -5.18 -6.09
CA LYS A 14 16.20 -5.75 -7.26
C LYS A 14 15.28 -6.89 -6.86
N ALA A 15 14.36 -7.24 -7.75
CA ALA A 15 13.42 -8.34 -7.54
C ALA A 15 14.12 -9.66 -7.15
N LYS A 16 15.28 -9.96 -7.74
CA LYS A 16 16.08 -11.16 -7.45
C LYS A 16 16.61 -11.25 -6.01
N ASP A 17 16.75 -10.09 -5.36
CA ASP A 17 17.31 -10.00 -4.01
C ASP A 17 16.22 -10.26 -2.94
N VAL A 18 14.94 -10.23 -3.33
CA VAL A 18 13.80 -10.49 -2.44
C VAL A 18 13.71 -11.97 -2.12
N LYS A 19 13.69 -12.29 -0.82
CA LYS A 19 13.66 -13.67 -0.29
C LYS A 19 12.33 -14.05 0.31
N THR A 20 11.65 -13.11 0.96
CA THR A 20 10.43 -13.43 1.68
C THR A 20 9.43 -12.28 1.67
N ILE A 21 8.17 -12.61 1.41
CA ILE A 21 7.03 -11.71 1.51
C ILE A 21 6.27 -12.04 2.81
N ARG A 22 6.06 -11.03 3.64
CA ARG A 22 5.30 -11.11 4.90
C ARG A 22 4.15 -10.11 5.00
N ILE A 23 4.09 -9.21 4.03
CA ILE A 23 3.13 -8.11 3.98
C ILE A 23 2.59 -8.04 2.56
N ILE A 24 1.27 -7.95 2.42
CA ILE A 24 0.62 -7.50 1.19
C ILE A 24 0.26 -6.03 1.40
N ALA A 25 0.75 -5.18 0.51
CA ALA A 25 0.55 -3.75 0.59
C ALA A 25 -0.33 -3.25 -0.55
N ILE A 26 -1.22 -2.32 -0.22
CA ILE A 26 -1.98 -1.51 -1.17
C ILE A 26 -1.68 -0.06 -0.85
N ASP A 27 -1.30 0.72 -1.86
CA ASP A 27 -1.05 2.16 -1.73
C ASP A 27 -2.15 2.91 -2.49
N VAL A 28 -2.79 3.83 -1.80
CA VAL A 28 -3.96 4.56 -2.31
C VAL A 28 -3.67 6.04 -2.23
N ASP A 29 -3.67 6.73 -3.36
CA ASP A 29 -3.49 8.17 -3.42
C ASP A 29 -4.83 8.88 -3.58
N SER A 30 -5.00 10.01 -2.88
CA SER A 30 -6.13 10.91 -3.16
C SER A 30 -5.96 11.54 -4.55
N ILE A 31 -7.07 11.86 -5.22
CA ILE A 31 -7.02 12.69 -6.44
C ILE A 31 -6.81 14.15 -6.06
N HIS A 32 -5.70 14.72 -6.53
CA HIS A 32 -5.32 16.12 -6.31
C HIS A 32 -4.40 16.61 -7.44
N PRO A 33 -4.18 17.93 -7.60
CA PRO A 33 -3.28 18.47 -8.61
C PRO A 33 -1.88 17.84 -8.57
N VAL A 34 -1.34 17.55 -9.75
CA VAL A 34 0.01 17.00 -9.91
C VAL A 34 1.02 17.92 -9.22
N ASN A 35 2.03 17.32 -8.57
CA ASN A 35 3.09 18.01 -7.86
C ASN A 35 2.63 18.95 -6.73
N GLN A 36 1.43 18.76 -6.17
CA GLN A 36 1.00 19.44 -4.96
C GLN A 36 0.58 18.44 -3.89
N ALA A 37 0.59 18.85 -2.62
CA ALA A 37 -0.04 18.07 -1.56
C ALA A 37 -1.57 18.15 -1.70
N ALA A 38 -2.25 17.10 -1.28
CA ALA A 38 -3.71 17.09 -1.21
C ALA A 38 -4.20 18.14 -0.20
N ASN A 39 -5.30 18.82 -0.48
CA ASN A 39 -5.97 19.68 0.49
C ASN A 39 -6.85 18.84 1.43
N LYS A 40 -7.46 19.50 2.42
CA LYS A 40 -8.30 18.82 3.41
C LYS A 40 -9.50 18.09 2.77
N GLN A 41 -10.18 18.70 1.81
CA GLN A 41 -11.40 18.14 1.21
C GLN A 41 -11.10 16.95 0.29
N GLU A 42 -10.01 16.99 -0.46
CA GLU A 42 -9.50 15.87 -1.27
C GLU A 42 -9.19 14.66 -0.38
N LEU A 43 -8.48 14.89 0.74
CA LEU A 43 -8.17 13.82 1.70
C LEU A 43 -9.39 13.25 2.40
N GLU A 44 -10.36 14.07 2.81
CA GLU A 44 -11.57 13.57 3.49
C GLU A 44 -12.44 12.73 2.55
N ARG A 45 -12.50 13.07 1.25
CA ARG A 45 -13.21 12.24 0.26
C ARG A 45 -12.50 10.91 0.04
N CYS A 46 -11.18 10.95 -0.19
CA CYS A 46 -10.35 9.75 -0.30
C CYS A 46 -10.47 8.85 0.94
N LYS A 47 -10.41 9.43 2.15
CA LYS A 47 -10.56 8.71 3.41
C LYS A 47 -11.87 7.92 3.47
N LYS A 48 -13.01 8.55 3.13
CA LYS A 48 -14.31 7.89 3.18
C LYS A 48 -14.36 6.66 2.28
N GLU A 49 -13.84 6.76 1.06
CA GLU A 49 -13.82 5.65 0.12
C GLU A 49 -12.80 4.56 0.50
N VAL A 50 -11.64 4.94 1.02
CA VAL A 50 -10.65 3.99 1.56
C VAL A 50 -11.25 3.17 2.69
N PHE A 51 -11.94 3.80 3.64
CA PHE A 51 -12.57 3.08 4.74
C PHE A 51 -13.72 2.17 4.29
N LEU A 52 -14.53 2.62 3.32
CA LEU A 52 -15.56 1.76 2.71
C LEU A 52 -14.94 0.54 1.99
N MET A 53 -13.82 0.74 1.28
CA MET A 53 -13.07 -0.35 0.67
C MET A 53 -12.55 -1.31 1.75
N ILE A 54 -11.94 -0.80 2.83
CA ILE A 54 -11.43 -1.62 3.93
C ILE A 54 -12.54 -2.45 4.56
N ASP A 55 -13.71 -1.87 4.84
CA ASP A 55 -14.82 -2.60 5.44
C ASP A 55 -15.32 -3.73 4.51
N GLY A 56 -15.38 -3.46 3.19
CA GLY A 56 -15.73 -4.48 2.21
C GLY A 56 -14.68 -5.60 2.06
N LEU A 57 -13.40 -5.28 2.23
CA LEU A 57 -12.29 -6.23 2.17
C LEU A 57 -12.12 -7.01 3.49
N ALA A 58 -12.46 -6.40 4.63
CA ALA A 58 -12.23 -6.97 5.96
C ALA A 58 -13.00 -8.28 6.19
N LEU A 59 -14.18 -8.42 5.57
CA LEU A 59 -14.96 -9.67 5.62
C LEU A 59 -14.20 -10.87 5.04
N LYS A 60 -13.33 -10.63 4.06
CA LYS A 60 -12.57 -11.68 3.39
C LYS A 60 -11.14 -11.79 3.90
N TYR A 61 -10.46 -10.67 4.14
CA TYR A 61 -9.02 -10.66 4.44
C TYR A 61 -8.68 -10.20 5.87
N GLY A 62 -9.66 -9.87 6.69
CA GLY A 62 -9.42 -9.16 7.95
C GLY A 62 -8.97 -7.72 7.71
N ARG A 63 -8.78 -6.96 8.80
CA ARG A 63 -8.40 -5.54 8.72
C ARG A 63 -6.89 -5.36 8.49
N PRO A 64 -6.48 -4.43 7.60
CA PRO A 64 -5.08 -4.06 7.44
C PRO A 64 -4.63 -3.07 8.50
N ASN A 65 -3.32 -2.97 8.73
CA ASN A 65 -2.76 -1.75 9.29
C ASN A 65 -2.99 -0.60 8.32
N ILE A 66 -3.42 0.56 8.84
CA ILE A 66 -3.74 1.74 8.04
C ILE A 66 -2.74 2.83 8.39
N ILE A 67 -2.02 3.31 7.39
CA ILE A 67 -1.05 4.41 7.54
C ILE A 67 -1.50 5.56 6.65
N MET A 68 -1.73 6.73 7.24
CA MET A 68 -1.89 7.97 6.48
C MET A 68 -0.50 8.40 5.99
N THR A 69 -0.30 8.47 4.67
CA THR A 69 1.00 8.78 4.06
C THR A 69 1.21 10.26 3.85
N GLY A 70 0.20 11.10 4.10
CA GLY A 70 0.23 12.56 3.94
C GLY A 70 -0.61 13.07 2.77
N ASN A 71 -0.74 12.27 1.71
CA ASN A 71 -1.60 12.54 0.54
C ASN A 71 -2.53 11.36 0.18
N GLY A 72 -2.52 10.30 0.98
CA GLY A 72 -3.16 9.03 0.69
C GLY A 72 -2.98 8.03 1.85
N TYR A 73 -3.24 6.76 1.60
CA TYR A 73 -3.21 5.71 2.60
C TYR A 73 -2.46 4.48 2.11
N GLN A 74 -1.59 3.95 2.96
CA GLN A 74 -1.00 2.62 2.81
C GLN A 74 -1.80 1.64 3.67
N LEU A 75 -2.21 0.52 3.07
CA LEU A 75 -2.91 -0.58 3.73
C LEU A 75 -2.00 -1.81 3.74
N LEU A 76 -1.68 -2.32 4.92
CA LEU A 76 -0.71 -3.40 5.09
C LEU A 76 -1.35 -4.60 5.80
N TRP A 77 -1.58 -5.69 5.07
CA TRP A 77 -1.98 -6.97 5.63
C TRP A 77 -0.74 -7.80 5.94
N LYS A 78 -0.59 -8.21 7.20
CA LYS A 78 0.43 -9.18 7.61
C LYS A 78 -0.02 -10.58 7.21
N ILE A 79 0.87 -11.36 6.61
CA ILE A 79 0.55 -12.72 6.13
C ILE A 79 1.57 -13.73 6.64
N ARG A 80 1.23 -15.02 6.53
CA ARG A 80 2.24 -16.08 6.67
C ARG A 80 3.33 -15.90 5.61
N PRO A 81 4.61 -16.13 5.96
CA PRO A 81 5.72 -15.92 5.03
C PRO A 81 5.57 -16.74 3.74
N ILE A 82 5.88 -16.09 2.63
CA ILE A 82 6.02 -16.70 1.31
C ILE A 82 7.49 -16.58 0.92
N ASN A 83 8.15 -17.72 0.70
CA ASN A 83 9.51 -17.75 0.21
C ASN A 83 9.54 -17.50 -1.30
N VAL A 84 10.45 -16.64 -1.73
CA VAL A 84 10.64 -16.25 -3.12
C VAL A 84 11.96 -16.82 -3.62
N ASN A 85 11.88 -17.62 -4.68
CA ASN A 85 13.01 -18.21 -5.39
C ASN A 85 12.83 -17.99 -6.89
N ASP A 86 13.79 -18.40 -7.70
CA ASP A 86 13.77 -18.10 -9.13
C ASP A 86 12.63 -18.83 -9.87
N ASP A 87 12.17 -19.98 -9.36
CA ASP A 87 11.06 -20.75 -9.93
C ASP A 87 9.70 -20.06 -9.74
N ASN A 88 9.49 -19.36 -8.62
CA ASN A 88 8.19 -18.78 -8.28
C ASN A 88 8.13 -17.25 -8.42
N ARG A 89 9.26 -16.56 -8.56
CA ARG A 89 9.38 -15.09 -8.53
C ARG A 89 8.42 -14.39 -9.47
N LEU A 90 8.47 -14.76 -10.75
CA LEU A 90 7.65 -14.16 -11.80
C LEU A 90 6.15 -14.43 -11.56
N THR A 91 5.82 -15.64 -11.13
CA THR A 91 4.44 -16.03 -10.82
C THR A 91 3.89 -15.20 -9.69
N ILE A 92 4.63 -15.04 -8.59
CA ILE A 92 4.22 -14.21 -7.44
C ILE A 92 3.99 -12.77 -7.87
N GLU A 93 4.94 -12.18 -8.59
CA GLU A 93 4.84 -10.78 -9.03
C GLU A 93 3.62 -10.54 -9.93
N ASN A 94 3.36 -11.44 -10.88
CA ASN A 94 2.20 -11.35 -11.76
C ASN A 94 0.88 -11.45 -10.99
N LYS A 95 0.82 -12.28 -9.95
CA LYS A 95 -0.37 -12.42 -9.12
C LYS A 95 -0.62 -11.19 -8.24
N LEU A 96 0.43 -10.61 -7.65
CA LEU A 96 0.33 -9.33 -6.92
C LEU A 96 -0.18 -8.21 -7.83
N LYS A 97 0.42 -8.07 -9.03
CA LYS A 97 -0.02 -7.11 -10.03
C LYS A 97 -1.49 -7.31 -10.41
N LYS A 98 -1.90 -8.54 -10.68
CA LYS A 98 -3.29 -8.89 -11.02
C LYS A 98 -4.25 -8.58 -9.88
N PHE A 99 -3.88 -8.90 -8.64
CA PHE A 99 -4.68 -8.59 -7.46
C PHE A 99 -4.92 -7.09 -7.33
N ILE A 100 -3.86 -6.27 -7.43
CA ILE A 100 -3.97 -4.81 -7.39
C ILE A 100 -4.80 -4.28 -8.55
N THR A 101 -4.64 -4.82 -9.77
CA THR A 101 -5.46 -4.42 -10.92
C THR A 101 -6.94 -4.73 -10.72
N ASN A 102 -7.29 -5.82 -10.05
CA ASN A 102 -8.68 -6.11 -9.71
C ASN A 102 -9.24 -5.11 -8.69
N LEU A 103 -8.43 -4.71 -7.70
CA LEU A 103 -8.81 -3.67 -6.75
C LEU A 103 -8.98 -2.32 -7.44
N GLN A 104 -8.04 -1.91 -8.30
CA GLN A 104 -8.15 -0.70 -9.12
C GLN A 104 -9.48 -0.67 -9.89
N LYS A 105 -9.80 -1.75 -10.63
CA LYS A 105 -11.06 -1.83 -11.39
C LYS A 105 -12.32 -1.68 -10.54
N LYS A 106 -12.26 -2.08 -9.26
CA LYS A 106 -13.40 -2.07 -8.35
C LYS A 106 -13.53 -0.77 -7.56
N TYR A 107 -12.41 -0.14 -7.21
CA TYR A 107 -12.37 0.92 -6.20
C TYR A 107 -11.75 2.22 -6.67
N ASP A 108 -11.09 2.27 -7.83
CA ASP A 108 -10.68 3.56 -8.40
C ASP A 108 -11.89 4.46 -8.61
N SER A 109 -11.74 5.74 -8.30
CA SER A 109 -12.80 6.73 -8.41
C SER A 109 -12.24 8.12 -8.73
N ASP A 110 -13.11 9.13 -8.71
CA ASP A 110 -12.73 10.54 -8.83
C ASP A 110 -12.12 11.11 -7.53
N SER A 111 -12.12 10.35 -6.44
CA SER A 111 -11.55 10.79 -5.16
C SER A 111 -10.31 10.02 -4.74
N MET A 112 -10.11 8.79 -5.23
CA MET A 112 -8.93 7.99 -4.95
C MET A 112 -8.49 7.10 -6.12
N LYS A 113 -7.19 6.80 -6.14
CA LYS A 113 -6.56 5.86 -7.07
C LYS A 113 -5.68 4.89 -6.31
N ILE A 114 -5.73 3.63 -6.70
CA ILE A 114 -4.83 2.61 -6.17
C ILE A 114 -3.59 2.54 -7.07
N ASP A 115 -2.40 2.67 -6.49
CA ASP A 115 -1.15 2.58 -7.23
C ASP A 115 -0.81 1.13 -7.58
N GLN A 116 -0.28 0.91 -8.79
CA GLN A 116 0.23 -0.39 -9.18
C GLN A 116 1.60 -0.64 -8.53
N ILE A 117 1.57 -1.24 -7.34
CA ILE A 117 2.77 -1.52 -6.52
C ILE A 117 3.12 -3.01 -6.41
N GLY A 118 2.61 -3.85 -7.30
CA GLY A 118 2.74 -5.31 -7.22
C GLY A 118 4.11 -5.89 -7.61
N ASP A 119 5.15 -5.07 -7.80
CA ASP A 119 6.52 -5.52 -8.03
C ASP A 119 7.21 -5.95 -6.73
N LEU A 120 8.09 -6.95 -6.82
CA LEU A 120 8.77 -7.49 -5.64
C LEU A 120 9.76 -6.53 -4.95
N PRO A 121 10.53 -5.66 -5.64
CA PRO A 121 11.43 -4.74 -4.97
C PRO A 121 10.73 -3.48 -4.44
N ARG A 122 9.40 -3.50 -4.23
CA ARG A 122 8.63 -2.36 -3.76
C ARG A 122 9.14 -1.79 -2.43
N ILE A 123 9.27 -0.47 -2.41
CA ILE A 123 9.50 0.35 -1.21
C ILE A 123 8.24 1.14 -0.88
N LEU A 124 8.02 1.41 0.41
CA LEU A 124 6.89 2.21 0.88
C LEU A 124 7.34 3.28 1.86
N LYS A 125 6.49 4.29 2.08
CA LYS A 125 6.80 5.36 3.01
C LYS A 125 6.80 4.81 4.44
N VAL A 126 7.79 5.23 5.21
CA VAL A 126 7.89 4.95 6.65
C VAL A 126 6.99 5.94 7.41
N ALA A 127 6.14 5.43 8.31
CA ALA A 127 5.33 6.24 9.21
C ALA A 127 6.22 7.07 10.16
N GLY A 128 5.76 8.25 10.58
CA GLY A 128 6.52 9.22 11.37
C GLY A 128 7.45 10.10 10.54
N THR A 129 7.21 10.21 9.22
CA THR A 129 8.11 10.97 8.33
C THR A 129 7.33 11.96 7.47
N MET A 130 7.91 13.14 7.25
CA MET A 130 7.24 14.22 6.53
C MET A 130 6.99 13.86 5.05
N SER A 131 5.78 14.16 4.55
CA SER A 131 5.44 14.14 3.12
C SER A 131 5.58 15.54 2.54
N VAL A 132 6.58 15.68 1.69
CA VAL A 132 6.95 16.93 1.02
C VAL A 132 6.60 16.78 -0.46
N LYS A 133 5.53 17.44 -0.91
CA LYS A 133 5.07 17.42 -2.30
C LYS A 133 4.60 18.83 -2.70
N GLY A 134 5.29 19.45 -3.64
CA GLY A 134 5.01 20.82 -4.07
C GLY A 134 5.38 21.87 -3.02
N THR A 135 4.54 22.90 -2.90
CA THR A 135 4.75 24.03 -1.98
C THR A 135 3.93 23.83 -0.71
N ASN A 136 4.56 24.06 0.45
CA ASN A 136 3.88 24.03 1.74
C ASN A 136 3.01 25.28 1.90
N THR A 137 1.68 25.11 1.91
CA THR A 137 0.74 26.22 2.12
C THR A 137 -0.27 25.87 3.22
N LYS A 138 -1.02 26.87 3.69
CA LYS A 138 -2.11 26.61 4.66
C LYS A 138 -3.20 25.70 4.09
N GLU A 139 -3.45 25.78 2.78
CA GLU A 139 -4.47 24.96 2.11
C GLU A 139 -3.97 23.55 1.79
N ARG A 140 -2.69 23.44 1.40
CA ARG A 140 -2.01 22.20 0.98
C ARG A 140 -0.74 22.00 1.79
N PRO A 141 -0.87 21.76 3.11
CA PRO A 141 0.30 21.64 3.97
C PRO A 141 1.05 20.33 3.69
N PHE A 142 2.35 20.35 3.93
CA PHE A 142 3.10 19.11 4.16
C PHE A 142 2.58 18.43 5.42
N ARG A 143 2.54 17.10 5.42
CA ARG A 143 1.97 16.31 6.53
C ARG A 143 2.93 15.21 6.94
N GLU A 144 3.02 14.98 8.24
CA GLU A 144 3.70 13.82 8.78
C GLU A 144 2.84 12.57 8.56
N SER A 145 3.47 11.50 8.04
CA SER A 145 2.81 10.20 7.96
C SER A 145 2.63 9.61 9.36
N HIS A 146 1.55 8.88 9.60
CA HIS A 146 1.29 8.25 10.90
C HIS A 146 0.37 7.03 10.75
N PHE A 147 0.44 6.14 11.73
CA PHE A 147 -0.54 5.05 11.85
C PHE A 147 -1.90 5.63 12.23
N VAL A 148 -2.92 5.23 11.48
CA VAL A 148 -4.32 5.53 11.77
C VAL A 148 -4.91 4.38 12.57
N GLU A 149 -4.67 3.14 12.14
CA GLU A 149 -5.07 1.93 12.85
C GLU A 149 -3.95 0.89 12.78
N TYR A 150 -3.81 0.11 13.85
CA TYR A 150 -2.81 -0.95 13.97
C TYR A 150 -3.47 -2.29 14.30
N TYR A 151 -3.11 -3.33 13.54
CA TYR A 151 -3.59 -4.70 13.67
C TYR A 151 -2.39 -5.66 13.57
N ASN A 152 -2.33 -6.65 14.46
CA ASN A 152 -1.19 -7.57 14.55
C ASN A 152 -1.53 -9.00 14.11
N GLU A 153 -2.81 -9.26 13.85
CA GLU A 153 -3.33 -10.52 13.36
C GLU A 153 -2.85 -10.83 11.95
N LEU A 154 -2.72 -12.12 11.63
CA LEU A 154 -2.42 -12.58 10.28
C LEU A 154 -3.69 -12.59 9.44
N SER A 155 -3.58 -12.09 8.22
CA SER A 155 -4.54 -12.34 7.15
C SER A 155 -4.22 -13.70 6.53
N GLU A 156 -5.05 -14.71 6.80
CA GLU A 156 -4.85 -16.06 6.26
C GLU A 156 -5.37 -16.15 4.80
N ASN A 157 -6.53 -15.55 4.52
CA ASN A 157 -7.24 -15.73 3.25
C ASN A 157 -6.63 -14.97 2.05
N ILE A 158 -5.88 -13.88 2.30
CA ILE A 158 -5.30 -13.09 1.20
C ILE A 158 -4.20 -13.88 0.48
N ARG A 159 -3.49 -14.74 1.22
CA ARG A 159 -2.48 -15.65 0.67
C ARG A 159 -3.14 -16.67 -0.26
N GLU A 160 -4.26 -17.24 0.15
CA GLU A 160 -5.00 -18.24 -0.62
C GLU A 160 -5.53 -17.67 -1.94
N GLU A 161 -6.02 -16.44 -1.96
CA GLU A 161 -6.47 -15.79 -3.20
C GLU A 161 -5.32 -15.51 -4.17
N LEU A 162 -4.15 -15.19 -3.63
CA LEU A 162 -2.94 -15.11 -4.43
C LEU A 162 -2.45 -16.52 -4.85
N CYS A 163 -3.08 -17.61 -4.38
CA CYS A 163 -2.69 -19.00 -4.62
C CYS A 163 -1.17 -19.22 -4.44
N ILE A 164 -0.56 -18.62 -3.40
CA ILE A 164 0.89 -18.70 -3.10
C ILE A 164 1.13 -19.44 -1.77
#